data_AF-A0A7V7DPB7-F1
#
_entry.id   AF-A0A7V7DPB7-F1
#
_cell.length_a   1.000
_cell.length_b   1.000
_cell.length_c   1.000
_cell.angle_alpha   90.00
_cell.angle_beta   90.00
_cell.angle_gamma   90.00
#
_symmetry.space_group_name_H-M   'P 1'
#
loop_
_entity.id
_entity.type
_entity.pdbx_description
1 polymer ?
#
loop_
_entity_poly.entity_id
_entity_poly.type
_entity_poly.pdbx_seq_one_letter_code
_entity_poly.pdbx_strand_id
1 'polypeptide(L)'
;MKICAIIPARYQSSRFPGKPLALISGKPMIQHAYERALACPELSDVCIATDDSRITDCVNGFGGKAVMTSVNHRSGTDRIAEAAAELGLMDDDIVVNVQGDQPSFHPSVVTDLVRPLLEDASIPMSTLKCRIREGSDVHNPN
;
A
#
# COMPACT_ATOMS: atom_id res chain seq x y z
N MET A 1 -7.97 9.76 -15.49
CA MET A 1 -7.80 9.74 -14.03
C MET A 1 -8.55 8.61 -13.33
N LYS A 2 -7.85 7.51 -13.15
CA LYS A 2 -8.09 6.46 -12.15
C LYS A 2 -7.35 6.84 -10.87
N ILE A 3 -7.81 6.28 -9.75
CA ILE A 3 -7.07 6.32 -8.48
C ILE A 3 -6.81 4.87 -8.08
N CYS A 4 -5.55 4.43 -8.12
CA CYS A 4 -5.17 3.05 -7.84
C CYS A 4 -4.37 2.97 -6.55
N ALA A 5 -4.75 2.09 -5.63
CA ALA A 5 -3.86 1.74 -4.52
C ALA A 5 -2.88 0.67 -4.95
N ILE A 6 -1.60 0.89 -4.63
CA ILE A 6 -0.55 -0.11 -4.80
C ILE A 6 0.05 -0.38 -3.41
N ILE A 7 0.00 -1.65 -3.02
CA ILE A 7 0.49 -2.13 -1.72
C ILE A 7 1.83 -2.83 -1.93
N PRO A 8 2.98 -2.17 -1.66
CA PRO A 8 4.27 -2.84 -1.75
C PRO A 8 4.43 -3.86 -0.62
N ALA A 9 4.79 -5.08 -0.98
CA ALA A 9 5.08 -6.16 -0.05
C ALA A 9 6.39 -6.86 -0.43
N ARG A 10 7.21 -7.18 0.57
CA ARG A 10 8.42 -7.99 0.39
C ARG A 10 8.44 -9.09 1.43
N TYR A 11 8.90 -10.26 1.03
CA TYR A 11 9.07 -11.35 1.98
C TYR A 11 10.26 -11.11 2.91
N GLN A 12 11.37 -10.63 2.35
CA GLN A 12 12.62 -10.37 3.07
C GLN A 12 12.58 -8.99 3.77
N SER A 13 11.92 -8.92 4.92
CA SER A 13 12.08 -7.83 5.88
C SER A 13 13.14 -8.22 6.92
N SER A 14 14.11 -7.34 7.17
CA SER A 14 15.21 -7.60 8.12
C SER A 14 14.73 -7.79 9.56
N ARG A 15 13.68 -7.07 9.96
CA ARG A 15 13.13 -7.10 11.32
C ARG A 15 12.03 -8.14 11.51
N PHE A 16 11.32 -8.50 10.44
CA PHE A 16 10.24 -9.47 10.50
C PHE A 16 10.10 -10.21 9.16
N PRO A 17 10.91 -11.25 8.92
CA PRO A 17 10.81 -12.07 7.71
C PRO A 17 9.40 -12.69 7.56
N GLY A 18 8.84 -12.63 6.36
CA GLY A 18 7.48 -13.13 6.10
C GLY A 18 6.36 -12.27 6.70
N LYS A 19 6.64 -11.06 7.16
CA LYS A 19 5.65 -10.12 7.76
C LYS A 19 4.33 -10.03 6.98
N PRO A 20 4.30 -9.90 5.64
CA PRO A 20 3.04 -9.82 4.89
C PRO A 20 2.14 -11.06 5.07
N LEU A 21 2.73 -12.23 5.30
CA LEU A 21 2.03 -13.51 5.47
C LEU A 21 1.72 -13.84 6.94
N ALA A 22 2.20 -13.03 7.88
CA ALA A 22 1.92 -13.23 9.29
C ALA A 22 0.41 -13.13 9.55
N LEU A 23 -0.14 -14.07 10.31
CA LEU A 23 -1.57 -14.13 10.57
C LEU A 23 -1.97 -13.14 11.66
N ILE A 24 -3.00 -12.35 11.37
CA ILE A 24 -3.71 -11.51 12.32
C ILE A 24 -5.15 -12.01 12.33
N SER A 25 -5.57 -12.60 13.46
CA SER A 25 -6.93 -13.16 13.63
C SER A 25 -7.33 -14.13 12.50
N GLY A 26 -6.41 -15.00 12.08
CA GLY A 26 -6.65 -16.03 11.07
C GLY A 26 -6.52 -15.59 9.61
N LYS A 27 -6.27 -14.31 9.32
CA LYS A 27 -5.98 -13.80 7.96
C LYS A 27 -4.56 -13.24 7.86
N PRO A 28 -3.86 -13.40 6.73
CA PRO A 28 -2.57 -12.74 6.48
C PRO A 28 -2.64 -11.22 6.64
N MET A 29 -1.60 -10.59 7.20
CA MET A 29 -1.49 -9.14 7.35
C MET A 29 -1.76 -8.39 6.04
N ILE A 30 -1.23 -8.90 4.93
CA ILE A 30 -1.40 -8.29 3.61
C ILE A 30 -2.87 -8.33 3.15
N GLN A 31 -3.62 -9.36 3.54
CA GLN A 31 -5.05 -9.46 3.23
C GLN A 31 -5.84 -8.36 3.96
N HIS A 32 -5.50 -8.08 5.22
CA HIS A 32 -6.14 -6.98 5.96
C HIS A 32 -5.91 -5.63 5.28
N ALA A 33 -4.67 -5.32 4.90
CA ALA A 33 -4.34 -4.09 4.19
C ALA A 33 -5.08 -3.98 2.84
N TYR A 34 -5.16 -5.09 2.09
CA TYR A 34 -5.90 -5.17 0.83
C TYR A 34 -7.40 -4.90 1.01
N GLU A 35 -8.03 -5.57 1.99
CA GLU A 35 -9.45 -5.39 2.30
C GLU A 35 -9.76 -3.97 2.81
N ARG A 36 -8.85 -3.33 3.55
CA ARG A 36 -9.00 -1.92 3.96
C ARG A 36 -8.93 -0.97 2.77
N ALA A 37 -7.99 -1.18 1.85
CA ALA A 37 -7.90 -0.39 0.63
C ALA A 37 -9.16 -0.55 -0.24
N LEU A 38 -9.65 -1.78 -0.44
CA LEU A 38 -10.90 -2.00 -1.19
C LEU A 38 -12.13 -1.32 -0.60
N ALA A 39 -12.12 -1.03 0.70
CA ALA A 39 -13.22 -0.31 1.36
C ALA A 39 -13.19 1.22 1.12
N CYS A 40 -12.20 1.75 0.41
CA CYS A 40 -12.08 3.17 0.12
C CYS A 40 -12.85 3.52 -1.17
N PRO A 41 -13.87 4.39 -1.11
CA PRO A 41 -14.73 4.67 -2.25
C PRO A 41 -14.04 5.40 -3.41
N GLU A 42 -12.94 6.10 -3.15
CA GLU A 42 -12.18 6.82 -4.18
C GLU A 42 -11.31 5.88 -5.02
N LEU A 43 -10.95 4.71 -4.50
CA LEU A 43 -10.05 3.79 -5.17
C LEU A 43 -10.79 3.00 -6.26
N SER A 44 -10.32 3.17 -7.48
CA SER A 44 -10.81 2.43 -8.66
C SER A 44 -10.26 1.01 -8.72
N ASP A 45 -9.05 0.80 -8.20
CA ASP A 45 -8.43 -0.52 -8.14
C ASP A 45 -7.42 -0.62 -6.99
N VAL A 46 -7.13 -1.86 -6.57
CA VAL A 46 -6.16 -2.19 -5.53
C VAL A 46 -5.32 -3.36 -6.00
N CYS A 47 -3.99 -3.18 -5.99
CA CYS A 47 -3.03 -4.21 -6.36
C CYS A 47 -1.90 -4.32 -5.33
N ILE A 48 -1.42 -5.54 -5.09
CA ILE A 48 -0.21 -5.79 -4.31
C ILE A 48 0.99 -5.89 -5.26
N ALA A 49 2.06 -5.17 -4.97
CA ALA A 49 3.32 -5.26 -5.72
C ALA A 49 4.34 -6.04 -4.88
N THR A 50 4.80 -7.20 -5.37
CA THR A 50 5.69 -8.09 -4.61
C THR A 50 6.77 -8.70 -5.48
N ASP A 51 7.91 -9.05 -4.90
CA ASP A 51 9.00 -9.80 -5.53
C ASP A 51 8.97 -11.30 -5.22
N ASP A 52 8.01 -11.75 -4.41
CA ASP A 52 7.98 -13.10 -3.87
C ASP A 52 6.69 -13.84 -4.25
N SER A 53 6.85 -15.02 -4.86
CA SER A 53 5.72 -15.83 -5.32
C SER A 53 4.84 -16.34 -4.18
N ARG A 54 5.37 -16.54 -2.97
CA ARG A 54 4.55 -16.96 -1.82
C ARG A 54 3.52 -15.88 -1.46
N ILE A 55 3.87 -14.61 -1.67
CA ILE A 55 2.95 -13.50 -1.47
C ILE A 55 1.92 -13.48 -2.60
N THR A 56 2.31 -13.65 -3.87
CA THR A 56 1.31 -13.71 -4.96
C THR A 56 0.35 -14.88 -4.80
N ASP A 57 0.84 -16.05 -4.40
CA ASP A 57 0.02 -17.25 -4.19
C ASP A 57 -0.99 -17.02 -3.06
N CYS A 58 -0.56 -16.39 -1.97
CA CYS A 58 -1.43 -15.99 -0.88
C CYS A 58 -2.50 -15.00 -1.34
N VAL A 59 -2.12 -13.99 -2.13
CA VAL A 59 -3.03 -12.97 -2.65
C VAL A 59 -4.08 -13.56 -3.58
N ASN A 60 -3.64 -14.40 -4.51
CA ASN A 60 -4.54 -15.13 -5.40
C ASN A 60 -5.49 -16.05 -4.61
N GLY A 61 -5.00 -16.66 -3.53
CA GLY A 61 -5.79 -17.52 -2.65
C GLY A 61 -6.98 -16.83 -1.97
N PHE A 62 -6.91 -15.52 -1.73
CA PHE A 62 -8.05 -14.72 -1.24
C PHE A 62 -8.76 -13.92 -2.34
N GLY A 63 -8.41 -14.11 -3.61
CA GLY A 63 -9.03 -13.44 -4.76
C GLY A 63 -8.56 -12.00 -4.97
N GLY A 64 -7.42 -11.61 -4.38
CA GLY A 64 -6.83 -10.29 -4.62
C GLY A 64 -6.02 -10.23 -5.90
N LYS A 65 -5.61 -9.01 -6.27
CA LYS A 65 -4.71 -8.74 -7.39
C LYS A 65 -3.28 -8.54 -6.90
N ALA A 66 -2.34 -9.22 -7.53
CA ALA A 66 -0.92 -9.00 -7.31
C ALA A 66 -0.15 -8.90 -8.63
N VAL A 67 0.90 -8.11 -8.60
CA VAL A 67 1.86 -7.93 -9.68
C VAL A 67 3.25 -8.29 -9.15
N MET A 68 3.97 -9.09 -9.94
CA MET A 68 5.37 -9.40 -9.67
C MET A 68 6.23 -8.21 -10.05
N THR A 69 7.19 -7.88 -9.20
CA THR A 69 8.08 -6.73 -9.36
C THR A 69 9.50 -7.15 -9.06
N SER A 70 10.48 -6.40 -9.54
CA SER A 70 11.90 -6.70 -9.39
C SER A 70 12.33 -6.87 -7.93
N VAL A 71 13.17 -7.88 -7.70
CA VAL A 71 13.88 -8.12 -6.43
C VAL A 71 14.91 -7.01 -6.13
N ASN A 72 15.35 -6.27 -7.16
CA ASN A 72 16.46 -5.31 -7.05
C ASN A 72 16.03 -3.91 -6.58
N HIS A 73 14.73 -3.68 -6.37
CA HIS A 73 14.24 -2.39 -5.89
C HIS A 73 14.80 -2.04 -4.53
N ARG A 74 15.21 -0.78 -4.35
CA ARG A 74 15.78 -0.32 -3.06
C ARG A 74 14.72 0.20 -2.11
N SER A 75 13.63 0.75 -2.65
CA SER A 75 12.54 1.32 -1.86
C SER A 75 11.17 0.71 -2.21
N GLY A 76 10.16 1.03 -1.41
CA GLY A 76 8.76 0.74 -1.76
C GLY A 76 8.29 1.58 -2.95
N THR A 77 8.78 2.81 -3.08
CA THR A 77 8.40 3.72 -4.18
C THR A 77 8.88 3.21 -5.54
N ASP A 78 10.11 2.71 -5.64
CA ASP A 78 10.63 2.13 -6.91
C ASP A 78 9.77 0.95 -7.38
N ARG A 79 9.35 0.11 -6.41
CA ARG A 79 8.46 -1.04 -6.66
C ARG A 79 7.09 -0.60 -7.14
N ILE A 80 6.55 0.45 -6.54
CA ILE A 80 5.26 1.03 -6.94
C ILE A 80 5.34 1.60 -8.36
N ALA A 81 6.45 2.24 -8.72
CA ALA A 81 6.65 2.79 -10.07
C ALA A 81 6.65 1.69 -11.14
N GLU A 82 7.34 0.57 -10.90
CA GLU A 82 7.29 -0.59 -11.80
C GLU A 82 5.85 -1.17 -11.89
N ALA A 83 5.19 -1.39 -10.76
CA ALA A 83 3.83 -1.92 -10.75
C ALA A 83 2.83 -0.98 -11.46
N ALA A 84 2.97 0.35 -11.30
CA ALA A 84 2.14 1.32 -11.99
C ALA A 84 2.31 1.24 -13.52
N ALA A 85 3.55 1.06 -14.00
CA ALA A 85 3.83 0.86 -15.41
C ALA A 85 3.23 -0.47 -15.94
N GLU A 86 3.34 -1.56 -15.19
CA GLU A 86 2.76 -2.86 -15.56
C GLU A 86 1.23 -2.85 -15.57
N LEU A 87 0.61 -2.07 -14.67
CA LEU A 87 -0.84 -1.86 -14.63
C LEU A 87 -1.34 -0.89 -15.73
N GLY A 88 -0.44 -0.28 -16.50
CA GLY A 88 -0.77 0.67 -17.55
C GLY A 88 -1.43 1.95 -17.01
N LEU A 89 -0.99 2.42 -15.84
CA LEU A 89 -1.43 3.71 -15.30
C LEU A 89 -0.83 4.86 -16.13
N MET A 90 -1.64 5.88 -16.36
CA MET A 90 -1.27 7.06 -17.14
C MET A 90 -0.69 8.16 -16.24
N ASP A 91 -0.01 9.14 -16.84
CA ASP A 91 0.60 10.26 -16.10
C ASP A 91 -0.42 11.12 -15.32
N ASP A 92 -1.69 11.09 -15.71
CA ASP A 92 -2.80 11.78 -15.03
C ASP A 92 -3.51 10.91 -13.98
N ASP A 93 -3.10 9.66 -13.78
CA ASP A 93 -3.66 8.77 -12.75
C ASP A 93 -3.00 9.01 -11.39
N ILE A 94 -3.77 8.81 -10.32
CA ILE A 94 -3.28 8.96 -8.94
C ILE A 94 -2.91 7.58 -8.39
N VAL A 95 -1.67 7.45 -7.91
CA VAL A 95 -1.21 6.25 -7.19
C VAL A 95 -1.23 6.49 -5.69
N VAL A 96 -2.01 5.69 -4.98
CA VAL A 96 -2.05 5.68 -3.51
C VAL A 96 -1.14 4.58 -3.00
N ASN A 97 -0.03 4.98 -2.39
CA ASN A 97 0.87 4.06 -1.70
C ASN A 97 0.29 3.65 -0.34
N VAL A 98 -0.25 2.44 -0.25
CA VAL A 98 -0.73 1.86 1.02
C VAL A 98 0.31 0.88 1.53
N GLN A 99 0.90 1.13 2.70
CA GLN A 99 1.91 0.22 3.24
C GLN A 99 1.28 -1.13 3.63
N GLY A 100 1.90 -2.25 3.21
CA GLY A 100 1.40 -3.61 3.48
C GLY A 100 1.42 -4.01 4.96
N ASP A 101 2.01 -3.18 5.82
CA ASP A 101 2.01 -3.33 7.27
C ASP A 101 1.09 -2.37 8.01
N GLN A 102 0.17 -1.72 7.30
CA GLN A 102 -0.95 -0.97 7.86
C GLN A 102 -2.24 -1.81 7.72
N PRO A 103 -2.40 -2.91 8.49
CA PRO A 103 -3.58 -3.77 8.40
C PRO A 103 -4.86 -3.07 8.87
N SER A 104 -4.73 -1.90 9.51
CA SER A 104 -5.84 -1.12 10.05
C SER A 104 -5.64 0.36 9.73
N PHE A 105 -6.39 0.87 8.76
CA PHE A 105 -6.61 2.30 8.59
C PHE A 105 -8.08 2.54 8.28
N HIS A 106 -8.56 3.75 8.61
CA HIS A 106 -9.92 4.16 8.29
C HIS A 106 -9.98 4.62 6.83
N PRO A 107 -10.98 4.21 6.03
CA PRO A 107 -11.07 4.58 4.61
C PRO A 107 -11.00 6.09 4.34
N SER A 108 -11.52 6.93 5.25
CA SER A 108 -11.47 8.40 5.12
C SER A 108 -10.05 8.97 5.05
N VAL A 109 -9.04 8.22 5.50
CA VAL A 109 -7.63 8.59 5.36
C VAL A 109 -7.27 8.69 3.86
N VAL A 110 -7.80 7.81 3.01
CA VAL A 110 -7.57 7.90 1.56
C VAL A 110 -8.27 9.12 0.98
N THR A 111 -9.50 9.42 1.41
CA THR A 111 -10.22 10.66 1.04
C THR A 111 -9.37 11.90 1.31
N ASP A 112 -8.84 12.02 2.53
CA ASP A 112 -8.00 13.17 2.91
C ASP A 112 -6.67 13.22 2.15
N LEU A 113 -6.11 12.05 1.83
CA LEU A 113 -4.87 11.94 1.07
C LEU A 113 -5.04 12.40 -0.38
N VAL A 114 -6.08 11.96 -1.08
CA VAL A 114 -6.23 12.22 -2.52
C VAL A 114 -6.85 13.59 -2.82
N ARG A 115 -7.64 14.15 -1.90
CA ARG A 115 -8.36 15.41 -2.10
C ARG A 115 -7.47 16.57 -2.62
N PRO A 116 -6.29 16.86 -2.06
CA PRO A 116 -5.45 17.95 -2.58
C PRO A 116 -5.04 17.76 -4.04
N LEU A 117 -4.78 16.52 -4.47
CA LEU A 117 -4.39 16.21 -5.85
C LEU A 117 -5.58 16.35 -6.81
N LEU A 118 -6.80 16.07 -6.34
CA LEU A 118 -8.03 16.23 -7.10
C LEU A 118 -8.44 17.71 -7.24
N GLU A 119 -8.17 18.51 -6.22
CA GLU A 119 -8.47 19.95 -6.20
C GLU A 119 -7.45 20.78 -6.97
N ASP A 120 -6.18 20.36 -6.99
CA ASP A 120 -5.07 21.05 -7.66
C ASP A 120 -4.10 20.07 -8.34
N ALA A 121 -4.22 19.95 -9.66
CA ALA A 121 -3.37 19.09 -10.48
C ALA A 121 -1.89 19.52 -10.53
N SER A 122 -1.54 20.71 -10.01
CA SER A 122 -0.14 21.13 -9.88
C SER A 122 0.56 20.48 -8.69
N ILE A 123 -0.18 19.84 -7.78
CA ILE A 123 0.36 19.13 -6.62
C ILE A 123 0.78 17.72 -7.04
N PRO A 124 2.10 17.38 -7.03
CA PRO A 124 2.56 16.09 -7.51
C PRO A 124 2.45 14.97 -6.47
N MET A 125 2.30 15.31 -5.19
CA MET A 125 2.28 14.36 -4.08
C MET A 125 1.64 14.98 -2.84
N SER A 126 0.91 14.17 -2.08
CA SER A 126 0.44 14.50 -0.73
C SER A 126 0.84 13.40 0.26
N THR A 127 0.80 13.74 1.55
CA THR A 127 0.89 12.79 2.65
C THR A 127 0.13 13.32 3.85
N LEU A 128 -0.15 12.44 4.81
CA LEU A 128 -0.87 12.79 6.03
C LEU A 128 0.07 12.86 7.23
N LYS A 129 -0.33 13.67 8.22
CA LYS A 129 0.33 13.75 9.52
C LYS A 129 -0.72 13.73 10.62
N CYS A 130 -0.38 13.15 11.76
CA CYS A 130 -1.18 13.24 12.97
C CYS A 130 -0.39 13.97 14.06
N ARG A 131 -1.11 14.54 15.03
CA ARG A 131 -0.49 15.16 16.20
C ARG A 131 -0.07 14.07 17.18
N ILE A 132 1.20 14.03 17.54
CA ILE A 132 1.70 13.25 18.68
C ILE A 132 1.07 13.83 19.96
N ARG A 133 0.42 12.97 20.76
CA ARG A 133 -0.29 13.37 21.97
C ARG A 133 0.53 13.13 23.23
N GLU A 134 1.36 12.09 23.23
CA GLU A 134 2.21 11.73 24.36
C GLU A 134 3.68 12.01 24.02
N GLY A 135 4.39 12.75 24.88
CA GLY A 135 5.79 13.10 24.62
C GLY A 135 6.72 11.89 24.55
N SER A 136 6.36 10.79 25.21
CA SER A 136 7.07 9.50 25.18
C SER A 136 7.09 8.87 23.79
N ASP A 137 6.05 9.08 22.98
CA ASP A 137 5.94 8.48 21.63
C ASP A 137 7.06 8.94 20.70
N VAL A 138 7.60 10.15 20.92
CA VAL A 138 8.67 10.72 20.08
C VAL A 138 9.94 9.88 20.12
N HIS A 139 10.21 9.23 21.25
CA HIS A 139 11.42 8.46 21.49
C HIS A 139 11.17 6.96 21.60
N ASN A 140 9.91 6.53 21.50
CA ASN A 140 9.56 5.14 21.59
C ASN A 140 9.84 4.44 20.25
N PRO A 141 10.73 3.42 20.21
CA PRO A 141 11.00 2.66 18.99
C PRO A 141 9.87 1.69 18.60
N ASN A 142 8.80 1.59 19.42
CA ASN A 142 7.63 0.74 19.21
C ASN A 142 6.31 1.53 19.23
#